data_AF-A0A543GBX2-F1
#
_entry.id   AF-A0A543GBX2-F1
#
_cell.length_a   1.000
_cell.length_b   1.000
_cell.length_c   1.000
_cell.angle_alpha   90.00
_cell.angle_beta   90.00
_cell.angle_gamma   90.00
#
_symmetry.space_group_name_H-M   'P 1'
#
loop_
_entity.id
_entity.type
_entity.pdbx_description
1 polymer ?
#
loop_
_entity_poly.entity_id
_entity_poly.type
_entity_poly.pdbx_seq_one_letter_code
_entity_poly.pdbx_strand_id
1 'polypeptide(L)'
;MDSESTDPGHSRPQGATDEAMLASGRFTEALAYVERARGHLYSFHRLIGEADLLLDDVAANLEAAGNAQLAKRVAEELLGRNVLAGRWTFQVVEEFDDDYYASFTNLERVVRDEMMAGRRHVLEAEMKQRRRTAGRPGHESSPMAVGTDEEL
;
A
#
# COMPACT_ATOMS: atom_id res chain seq x y z
N MET A 1 33.80 -6.70 0.09
CA MET A 1 33.09 -7.89 -0.45
C MET A 1 31.81 -7.32 -1.03
N ASP A 2 31.67 -7.34 -2.36
CA ASP A 2 30.58 -6.63 -3.04
C ASP A 2 29.23 -7.04 -2.46
N SER A 3 28.55 -6.07 -1.85
CA SER A 3 27.17 -6.22 -1.40
C SER A 3 26.17 -6.13 -2.55
N GLU A 4 26.65 -5.95 -3.79
CA GLU A 4 25.79 -5.86 -4.96
C GLU A 4 25.01 -7.16 -5.17
N SER A 5 23.74 -6.99 -5.54
CA SER A 5 22.90 -8.11 -5.97
C SER A 5 23.46 -8.73 -7.25
N THR A 6 23.43 -10.07 -7.34
CA THR A 6 23.77 -10.78 -8.58
C THR A 6 22.62 -10.79 -9.58
N ASP A 7 21.43 -10.32 -9.19
CA ASP A 7 20.28 -10.14 -10.07
C ASP A 7 20.36 -8.77 -10.78
N PRO A 8 20.50 -8.72 -12.12
CA PRO A 8 20.59 -7.48 -12.88
C PRO A 8 19.41 -6.51 -12.67
N GLY A 9 18.21 -7.03 -12.35
CA GLY A 9 17.03 -6.21 -12.09
C GLY A 9 17.04 -5.49 -10.74
N HIS A 10 17.91 -5.94 -9.83
CA HIS A 10 18.01 -5.48 -8.44
C HIS A 10 19.43 -5.05 -8.05
N SER A 11 20.39 -5.09 -8.98
CA SER A 11 21.74 -4.58 -8.79
C SER A 11 21.78 -3.07 -8.96
N ARG A 12 22.80 -2.45 -8.42
CA ARG A 12 22.98 -1.00 -8.53
C ARG A 12 23.32 -0.60 -9.98
N PRO A 13 22.72 0.48 -10.53
CA PRO A 13 23.17 1.01 -11.82
C PRO A 13 24.59 1.55 -11.75
N GLN A 14 25.29 1.54 -12.88
CA GLN A 14 26.63 2.09 -12.96
C GLN A 14 26.63 3.58 -12.57
N GLY A 15 27.52 3.94 -11.64
CA GLY A 15 27.69 5.33 -11.18
C GLY A 15 26.69 5.80 -10.12
N ALA A 16 25.72 4.96 -9.71
CA ALA A 16 24.83 5.32 -8.61
C ALA A 16 25.58 5.31 -7.26
N THR A 17 25.31 6.32 -6.44
CA THR A 17 25.93 6.46 -5.11
C THR A 17 25.10 5.76 -4.03
N ASP A 18 25.69 5.59 -2.84
CA ASP A 18 24.98 5.07 -1.68
C ASP A 18 23.82 5.99 -1.28
N GLU A 19 24.02 7.31 -1.34
CA GLU A 19 23.00 8.31 -1.04
C GLU A 19 21.82 8.22 -2.01
N ALA A 20 22.08 8.03 -3.31
CA ALA A 20 21.04 7.86 -4.33
C ALA A 20 20.22 6.58 -4.08
N MET A 21 20.89 5.48 -3.76
CA MET A 21 20.24 4.22 -3.40
C MET A 21 19.40 4.36 -2.12
N LEU A 22 19.95 4.99 -1.08
CA LEU A 22 19.25 5.23 0.17
C LEU A 22 18.04 6.14 -0.02
N ALA A 23 18.16 7.22 -0.77
CA ALA A 23 17.06 8.14 -1.06
C ALA A 23 15.92 7.41 -1.79
N SER A 24 16.23 6.69 -2.88
CA SER A 24 15.22 5.93 -3.62
C SER A 24 14.58 4.85 -2.75
N GLY A 25 15.36 4.05 -2.01
CA GLY A 25 14.84 3.00 -1.15
C GLY A 25 13.96 3.52 -0.01
N ARG A 26 14.34 4.66 0.61
CA ARG A 26 13.52 5.30 1.66
C ARG A 26 12.24 5.89 1.11
N PHE A 27 12.24 6.39 -0.13
CA PHE A 27 11.03 6.84 -0.78
C PHE A 27 10.07 5.66 -1.05
N THR A 28 10.57 4.54 -1.57
CA THR A 28 9.76 3.32 -1.73
C THR A 28 9.20 2.84 -0.38
N GLU A 29 9.98 2.89 0.69
CA GLU A 29 9.51 2.57 2.05
C GLU A 29 8.40 3.52 2.52
N ALA A 30 8.52 4.82 2.26
CA ALA A 30 7.48 5.80 2.56
C ALA A 30 6.19 5.51 1.76
N LEU A 31 6.31 5.16 0.48
CA LEU A 31 5.16 4.78 -0.37
C LEU A 31 4.44 3.55 0.21
N ALA A 32 5.17 2.57 0.75
CA ALA A 32 4.56 1.40 1.39
C ALA A 32 3.70 1.76 2.62
N TYR A 33 4.03 2.84 3.35
CA TYR A 33 3.13 3.35 4.41
C TYR A 33 1.87 3.99 3.83
N VAL A 34 1.99 4.73 2.71
CA VAL A 34 0.84 5.30 2.01
C VAL A 34 -0.08 4.21 1.46
N GLU A 35 0.46 3.14 0.89
CA GLU A 35 -0.32 1.97 0.43
C GLU A 35 -1.11 1.31 1.57
N ARG A 36 -0.53 1.23 2.78
CA ARG A 36 -1.24 0.72 3.96
C ARG A 36 -2.37 1.65 4.37
N ALA A 37 -2.13 2.97 4.39
CA ALA A 37 -3.17 3.95 4.66
C ALA A 37 -4.31 3.86 3.63
N ARG A 38 -3.97 3.70 2.35
CA ARG A 38 -4.93 3.44 1.27
C ARG A 38 -5.77 2.21 1.56
N GLY A 39 -5.16 1.09 1.95
CA GLY A 39 -5.88 -0.13 2.34
C GLY A 39 -6.86 0.09 3.50
N HIS A 40 -6.52 0.95 4.47
CA HIS A 40 -7.43 1.33 5.54
C HIS A 40 -8.61 2.18 5.06
N LEU A 41 -8.43 3.04 4.05
CA LEU A 41 -9.55 3.78 3.45
C LEU A 41 -10.56 2.86 2.76
N TYR A 42 -10.09 1.83 2.05
CA TYR A 42 -10.99 0.82 1.46
C TYR A 42 -11.74 0.04 2.54
N SER A 43 -11.05 -0.33 3.61
CA SER A 43 -11.68 -1.01 4.76
C SER A 43 -12.71 -0.12 5.43
N PHE A 44 -12.40 1.16 5.64
CA PHE A 44 -13.31 2.18 6.16
C PHE A 44 -14.55 2.31 5.27
N HIS A 45 -14.38 2.46 3.96
CA HIS A 45 -15.49 2.55 2.99
C HIS A 45 -16.44 1.36 3.11
N ARG A 46 -15.89 0.14 3.13
CA ARG A 46 -16.68 -1.10 3.26
C ARG A 46 -17.46 -1.16 4.57
N LEU A 47 -16.80 -0.84 5.69
CA LEU A 47 -17.41 -0.91 7.03
C LEU A 47 -18.53 0.11 7.20
N ILE A 48 -18.35 1.33 6.71
CA ILE A 48 -19.41 2.35 6.75
C ILE A 48 -20.58 1.96 5.86
N GLY A 49 -20.33 1.43 4.67
CA GLY A 49 -21.40 0.95 3.79
C GLY A 49 -22.24 -0.15 4.43
N GLU A 50 -21.61 -1.12 5.11
CA GLU A 50 -22.34 -2.14 5.88
C GLU A 50 -23.13 -1.54 7.04
N ALA A 51 -22.56 -0.58 7.77
CA ALA A 51 -23.27 0.09 8.85
C ALA A 51 -24.49 0.89 8.36
N ASP A 52 -24.39 1.53 7.19
CA ASP A 52 -25.50 2.26 6.56
C ASP A 52 -26.63 1.31 6.13
N LEU A 53 -26.29 0.15 5.56
CA LEU A 53 -27.30 -0.87 5.19
C LEU A 53 -28.07 -1.40 6.41
N LEU A 54 -27.42 -1.55 7.56
CA LEU A 54 -28.10 -1.99 8.79
C LEU A 54 -29.13 -0.97 9.30
N LEU A 55 -29.05 0.30 8.90
CA LEU A 55 -30.01 1.32 9.34
C LEU A 55 -31.40 1.09 8.75
N ASP A 56 -31.52 0.45 7.59
CA ASP A 56 -32.82 0.04 7.03
C ASP A 56 -33.54 -0.92 7.99
N ASP A 57 -32.82 -1.95 8.47
CA ASP A 57 -33.35 -2.90 9.45
C ASP A 57 -33.67 -2.22 10.78
N VAL A 58 -32.83 -1.27 11.23
CA VAL A 58 -33.09 -0.51 12.46
C VAL A 58 -34.38 0.29 12.33
N ALA A 59 -34.58 1.02 11.22
CA ALA A 59 -35.79 1.81 11.00
C ALA A 59 -37.03 0.91 10.93
N ALA A 60 -36.97 -0.20 10.18
CA ALA A 60 -38.07 -1.15 10.06
C ALA A 60 -38.44 -1.77 11.42
N ASN A 61 -37.45 -2.18 12.22
CA ASN A 61 -37.69 -2.74 13.54
C ASN A 61 -38.25 -1.72 14.54
N LEU A 62 -37.83 -0.45 14.46
CA LEU A 62 -38.41 0.63 15.27
C LEU A 62 -39.89 0.86 14.91
N GLU A 63 -40.24 0.85 13.63
CA GLU A 63 -41.65 0.93 13.21
C GLU A 63 -42.47 -0.27 13.71
N ALA A 64 -41.97 -1.49 13.53
CA ALA A 64 -42.64 -2.71 13.99
C ALA A 64 -42.84 -2.74 15.52
N ALA A 65 -41.93 -2.11 16.27
CA ALA A 65 -42.03 -1.92 17.71
C ALA A 65 -42.94 -0.75 18.15
N GLY A 66 -43.61 -0.07 17.21
CA GLY A 66 -44.50 1.06 17.49
C GLY A 66 -43.80 2.40 17.73
N ASN A 67 -42.51 2.51 17.41
CA ASN A 67 -41.67 3.70 17.63
C ASN A 67 -41.47 4.50 16.32
N ALA A 68 -42.55 4.81 15.61
CA ALA A 68 -42.50 5.44 14.29
C ALA A 68 -41.72 6.77 14.26
N GLN A 69 -41.79 7.59 15.32
CA GLN A 69 -41.04 8.85 15.38
C GLN A 69 -39.52 8.62 15.48
N LEU A 70 -39.08 7.55 16.16
CA LEU A 70 -37.66 7.20 16.21
C LEU A 70 -37.20 6.62 14.88
N ALA A 71 -38.00 5.74 14.27
CA ALA A 71 -37.71 5.20 12.93
C ALA A 71 -37.50 6.33 11.91
N LYS A 72 -38.43 7.28 11.88
CA LYS A 72 -38.35 8.46 11.01
C LYS A 72 -37.08 9.28 11.25
N ARG A 73 -36.72 9.54 12.51
CA ARG A 73 -35.51 10.30 12.84
C ARG A 73 -34.23 9.58 12.41
N VAL A 74 -34.14 8.27 12.62
CA VAL A 74 -32.99 7.48 12.13
C VAL A 74 -32.89 7.60 10.61
N ALA A 75 -34.01 7.43 9.90
CA ALA A 75 -34.05 7.52 8.45
C ALA A 75 -33.67 8.92 7.92
N GLU A 76 -34.16 9.99 8.55
CA GLU A 76 -33.89 11.37 8.11
C GLU A 76 -32.49 11.86 8.49
N GLU A 77 -31.96 11.44 9.64
CA GLU A 77 -30.71 11.99 10.19
C GLU A 77 -29.47 11.17 9.83
N LEU A 78 -29.60 9.85 9.59
CA LEU A 78 -28.47 8.93 9.43
C LEU A 78 -28.39 8.21 8.07
N LEU A 79 -29.50 7.77 7.48
CA LEU A 79 -29.45 7.04 6.19
C LEU A 79 -28.80 7.90 5.10
N GLY A 80 -27.75 7.37 4.48
CA GLY A 80 -27.00 8.06 3.43
C GLY A 80 -26.28 9.34 3.89
N ARG A 81 -26.13 9.55 5.20
CA ARG A 81 -25.50 10.75 5.75
C ARG A 81 -24.01 10.75 5.44
N ASN A 82 -23.54 11.72 4.67
CA ASN A 82 -22.12 11.92 4.37
C ASN A 82 -21.20 11.85 5.61
N VAL A 83 -20.08 11.11 5.49
CA VAL A 83 -19.07 10.97 6.56
C VAL A 83 -18.21 12.21 6.74
N LEU A 84 -18.05 12.99 5.67
CA LEU A 84 -17.36 14.28 5.65
C LEU A 84 -18.22 15.28 4.86
N ALA A 85 -17.95 16.58 5.00
CA ALA A 85 -18.70 17.61 4.29
C ALA A 85 -18.68 17.36 2.77
N GLY A 86 -19.86 17.07 2.20
CA GLY A 86 -20.08 16.82 0.78
C GLY A 86 -19.54 15.48 0.26
N ARG A 87 -19.13 14.55 1.14
CA ARG A 87 -18.46 13.31 0.73
C ARG A 87 -19.04 12.09 1.44
N TRP A 88 -19.54 11.17 0.64
CA TRP A 88 -19.68 9.78 1.02
C TRP A 88 -18.33 9.07 0.93
N THR A 89 -18.26 7.86 1.48
CA THR A 89 -16.98 7.17 1.66
C THR A 89 -16.26 6.84 0.36
N PHE A 90 -16.96 6.56 -0.74
CA PHE A 90 -16.31 6.30 -2.03
C PHE A 90 -15.61 7.57 -2.57
N GLN A 91 -16.21 8.76 -2.36
CA GLN A 91 -15.60 10.03 -2.79
C GLN A 91 -14.34 10.33 -1.99
N VAL A 92 -14.29 9.94 -0.71
CA VAL A 92 -13.07 10.04 0.11
C VAL A 92 -11.97 9.13 -0.46
N VAL A 93 -12.31 7.92 -0.90
CA VAL A 93 -11.35 6.99 -1.52
C VAL A 93 -10.86 7.54 -2.86
N GLU A 94 -11.77 7.99 -3.73
CA GLU A 94 -11.45 8.54 -5.05
C GLU A 94 -10.56 9.78 -4.93
N GLU A 95 -10.91 10.74 -4.07
CA GLU A 95 -10.09 11.94 -3.88
C GLU A 95 -8.70 11.60 -3.32
N PHE A 96 -8.59 10.62 -2.43
CA PHE A 96 -7.28 10.17 -1.94
C PHE A 96 -6.45 9.52 -3.04
N ASP A 97 -7.08 8.69 -3.87
CA ASP A 97 -6.43 7.96 -4.96
C ASP A 97 -5.95 8.90 -6.07
N ASP A 98 -6.82 9.80 -6.53
CA ASP A 98 -6.59 10.68 -7.67
C ASP A 98 -5.61 11.82 -7.35
N ASP A 99 -5.53 12.27 -6.08
CA ASP A 99 -4.66 13.37 -5.66
C ASP A 99 -3.41 12.87 -4.92
N TYR A 100 -3.55 12.53 -3.64
CA TYR A 100 -2.42 12.27 -2.76
C TYR A 100 -1.63 11.02 -3.19
N TYR A 101 -2.33 9.90 -3.42
CA TYR A 101 -1.70 8.64 -3.79
C TYR A 101 -1.07 8.69 -5.18
N ALA A 102 -1.78 9.24 -6.17
CA ALA A 102 -1.25 9.42 -7.51
C ALA A 102 0.02 10.29 -7.52
N SER A 103 -0.01 11.44 -6.83
CA SER A 103 1.14 12.33 -6.70
C SER A 103 2.35 11.64 -6.07
N PHE A 104 2.14 10.93 -4.96
CA PHE A 104 3.19 10.21 -4.25
C PHE A 104 3.82 9.10 -5.11
N THR A 105 2.98 8.29 -5.76
CA THR A 105 3.41 7.18 -6.62
C THR A 105 4.16 7.67 -7.86
N ASN A 106 3.69 8.76 -8.46
CA ASN A 106 4.33 9.35 -9.63
C ASN A 106 5.73 9.90 -9.29
N LEU A 107 5.87 10.60 -8.17
CA LEU A 107 7.15 11.17 -7.77
C LEU A 107 8.14 10.09 -7.29
N GLU A 108 7.67 9.05 -6.59
CA GLU A 108 8.51 7.88 -6.27
C GLU A 108 9.08 7.27 -7.54
N ARG A 109 8.23 7.08 -8.56
CA ARG A 109 8.64 6.51 -9.84
C ARG A 109 9.71 7.36 -10.52
N VAL A 110 9.50 8.69 -10.58
CA VAL A 110 10.50 9.61 -11.16
C VAL A 110 11.84 9.48 -10.44
N VAL A 111 11.85 9.54 -9.10
CA VAL A 111 13.08 9.42 -8.32
C VAL A 111 13.76 8.07 -8.54
N ARG A 112 13.01 6.97 -8.55
CA ARG A 112 13.56 5.64 -8.82
C ARG A 112 14.09 5.51 -10.25
N ASP A 113 13.40 6.07 -11.23
CA ASP A 113 13.81 6.02 -12.63
C ASP A 113 15.12 6.80 -12.84
N GLU A 114 15.23 8.00 -12.27
CA GLU A 114 16.44 8.83 -12.39
C GLU A 114 17.61 8.32 -11.55
N MET A 115 17.37 7.89 -10.31
CA MET A 115 18.45 7.51 -9.39
C MET A 115 18.88 6.06 -9.60
N MET A 116 17.92 5.15 -9.84
CA MET A 116 18.13 3.70 -9.87
C MET A 116 17.87 3.08 -11.25
N ALA A 117 17.79 3.89 -12.32
CA ALA A 117 17.49 3.42 -13.69
C ALA A 117 16.22 2.55 -13.75
N GLY A 118 15.23 2.88 -12.90
CA GLY A 118 13.96 2.19 -12.78
C GLY A 118 14.00 0.87 -12.00
N ARG A 119 15.18 0.41 -11.58
CA ARG A 119 15.37 -0.82 -10.81
C ARG A 119 14.71 -0.71 -9.44
N ARG A 120 13.96 -1.74 -9.06
CA ARG A 120 13.24 -1.79 -7.79
C ARG A 120 14.09 -2.47 -6.73
N HIS A 121 13.83 -2.19 -5.46
CA HIS A 121 14.40 -2.89 -4.30
C HIS A 121 15.95 -3.01 -4.26
N VAL A 122 16.71 -2.13 -4.93
CA VAL A 122 18.19 -2.20 -4.95
C VAL A 122 18.76 -2.16 -3.52
N LEU A 123 18.28 -1.23 -2.69
CA LEU A 123 18.68 -1.12 -1.28
C LEU A 123 18.45 -2.42 -0.49
N GLU A 124 17.26 -3.00 -0.64
CA GLU A 124 16.87 -4.24 0.04
C GLU A 124 17.68 -5.43 -0.48
N ALA A 125 17.94 -5.49 -1.79
CA ALA A 125 18.74 -6.54 -2.40
C ALA A 125 20.18 -6.53 -1.89
N GLU A 126 20.80 -5.35 -1.75
CA GLU A 126 22.14 -5.26 -1.14
C GLU A 126 22.13 -5.62 0.36
N MET A 127 21.06 -5.27 1.08
CA MET A 127 20.90 -5.72 2.47
C MET A 127 20.73 -7.24 2.57
N LYS A 128 19.97 -7.85 1.66
CA LYS A 128 19.77 -9.30 1.59
C LYS A 128 21.08 -10.00 1.25
N GLN A 129 21.83 -9.52 0.26
CA GLN A 129 23.11 -10.09 -0.14
C GLN A 129 24.10 -10.11 1.03
N ARG A 130 24.19 -9.02 1.82
CA ARG A 130 25.04 -8.96 3.03
C ARG A 130 24.65 -9.96 4.12
N ARG A 131 23.37 -10.32 4.20
CA ARG A 131 22.83 -11.28 5.20
C ARG A 131 22.83 -12.72 4.71
N ARG A 132 23.15 -12.95 3.45
CA ARG A 132 23.10 -14.25 2.80
C ARG A 132 24.27 -15.13 3.25
N THR A 133 24.05 -16.44 3.31
CA THR A 133 25.10 -17.43 3.50
C THR A 133 25.28 -18.15 2.18
N ALA A 134 26.45 -18.01 1.55
CA ALA A 134 26.70 -18.63 0.25
C ALA A 134 26.60 -20.17 0.34
N GLY A 135 25.98 -20.80 -0.68
CA GLY A 135 25.84 -22.25 -0.77
C GLY A 135 24.82 -22.87 0.20
N ARG A 136 24.15 -22.09 1.05
CA ARG A 136 23.16 -22.62 2.00
C ARG A 136 21.76 -22.63 1.34
N PRO A 137 21.07 -23.78 1.27
CA PRO A 137 19.69 -23.83 0.80
C PRO A 137 18.78 -22.85 1.56
N GLY A 138 17.94 -22.11 0.84
CA GLY A 138 17.11 -21.00 1.35
C GLY A 138 17.85 -19.65 1.47
N HIS A 139 19.13 -19.59 1.09
CA HIS A 139 19.96 -18.39 1.04
C HIS A 139 20.50 -18.17 -0.38
N GLU A 140 19.70 -18.48 -1.40
CA GLU A 140 20.02 -18.24 -2.79
C GLU A 140 20.06 -16.74 -3.08
N SER A 141 20.91 -16.32 -4.03
CA SER A 141 21.10 -14.90 -4.35
C SER A 141 20.01 -14.32 -5.25
N SER A 142 19.23 -15.17 -5.91
CA SER A 142 18.10 -14.79 -6.75
C SER A 142 17.11 -15.95 -6.88
N PRO A 143 15.86 -15.71 -7.34
CA PRO A 143 14.90 -16.78 -7.63
C PRO A 143 15.42 -17.82 -8.64
N MET A 144 16.32 -17.41 -9.54
CA MET A 144 16.90 -18.29 -10.56
C MET A 144 18.06 -19.15 -10.03
N ALA A 145 18.58 -18.86 -8.83
CA ALA A 145 19.68 -19.60 -8.21
C ALA A 145 19.20 -20.79 -7.34
N VAL A 146 17.89 -21.06 -7.32
CA VAL A 146 17.31 -22.20 -6.60
C VAL A 146 17.73 -23.50 -7.27
N GLY A 147 18.50 -24.33 -6.53
CA GLY A 147 18.97 -25.65 -6.98
C GLY A 147 20.28 -25.65 -7.77
N THR A 148 20.95 -24.50 -7.96
CA THR A 148 22.25 -24.42 -8.67
C THR A 148 23.46 -24.33 -7.72
N ASP A 149 23.23 -24.17 -6.42
CA ASP A 149 24.27 -23.99 -5.38
C ASP A 149 24.75 -25.35 -4.78
N GLU A 150 24.50 -26.50 -5.44
CA GLU A 150 24.91 -27.84 -4.96
C GLU A 150 26.34 -28.27 -5.36
N GLU A 151 27.04 -27.54 -6.23
CA GLU A 151 28.43 -27.87 -6.63
C GLU A 151 29.45 -26.87 -6.09
N LEU A 152 29.85 -27.01 -4.81
CA LEU A 152 31.18 -26.61 -4.29
C LEU A 152 31.62 -27.52 -3.13
#